data_AF-K3XBY1-F1
#
_entry.id   AF-K3XBY1-F1
#
_cell.length_a   1.000
_cell.length_b   1.000
_cell.length_c   1.000
_cell.angle_alpha   90.00
_cell.angle_beta   90.00
_cell.angle_gamma   90.00
#
_symmetry.space_group_name_H-M   'P 1'
#
loop_
_entity.id
_entity.type
_entity.pdbx_description
1 polymer ?
#
loop_
_entity_poly.entity_id
_entity_poly.type
_entity_poly.pdbx_seq_one_letter_code
_entity_poly.pdbx_strand_id
1 'polypeptide(L)'
;MLQSMDQGVIAWLKSDVANARDEAGALKRLEGSANPYSDTTTLKSTEWLADSWSNLGALAISNYWGHSGQVVDKLKIDSILN
;
A
#
# COMPACT_ATOMS: atom_id res chain seq x y z
N MET A 1 -19.92 -6.00 -9.26
CA MET A 1 -18.75 -6.39 -10.06
C MET A 1 -17.53 -5.79 -9.35
N LEU A 2 -16.67 -6.61 -8.75
CA LEU A 2 -15.46 -6.11 -8.09
C LEU A 2 -14.54 -5.57 -9.18
N GLN A 3 -14.33 -4.25 -9.25
CA GLN A 3 -13.36 -3.69 -10.19
C GLN A 3 -11.96 -4.10 -9.73
N SER A 4 -11.16 -4.64 -10.67
CA SER A 4 -9.77 -4.99 -10.40
C SER A 4 -9.00 -3.73 -10.03
N MET A 5 -8.42 -3.71 -8.83
CA MET A 5 -7.50 -2.65 -8.43
C MET A 5 -6.33 -2.59 -9.41
N ASP A 6 -5.93 -1.37 -9.78
CA ASP A 6 -4.86 -1.14 -10.75
C ASP A 6 -3.54 -1.75 -10.27
N GLN A 7 -2.79 -2.38 -11.18
CA GLN A 7 -1.52 -3.02 -10.83
C GLN A 7 -0.47 -2.00 -10.36
N GLY A 8 -0.54 -0.75 -10.81
CA GLY A 8 0.29 0.35 -10.34
C GLY A 8 -0.01 0.74 -8.89
N VAL A 9 -1.29 0.78 -8.51
CA VAL A 9 -1.70 0.98 -7.11
C VAL A 9 -1.21 -0.16 -6.23
N ILE A 10 -1.39 -1.41 -6.66
CA ILE A 10 -0.91 -2.59 -5.93
C ILE A 10 0.63 -2.57 -5.79
N ALA A 11 1.34 -2.24 -6.86
CA ALA A 11 2.80 -2.17 -6.85
C ALA A 11 3.31 -1.08 -5.90
N TRP A 12 2.67 0.08 -5.90
CA TRP A 12 3.02 1.17 -5.00
C TRP A 12 2.79 0.78 -3.53
N LEU A 13 1.62 0.21 -3.19
CA LEU A 13 1.31 -0.26 -1.83
C LEU A 13 2.31 -1.31 -1.36
N LYS A 14 2.66 -2.27 -2.22
CA LYS A 14 3.67 -3.29 -1.90
C LYS A 14 5.05 -2.67 -1.64
N SER A 15 5.43 -1.68 -2.43
CA SER A 15 6.72 -0.99 -2.25
C SER A 15 6.77 -0.25 -0.92
N ASP A 16 5.71 0.48 -0.57
CA ASP A 16 5.66 1.28 0.64
C ASP A 16 5.66 0.39 1.90
N VAL A 17 4.83 -0.66 1.92
CA VAL A 17 4.82 -1.66 3.00
C VAL A 17 6.16 -2.39 3.11
N ALA A 18 6.83 -2.68 1.99
CA ALA A 18 8.16 -3.30 2.02
C ALA A 18 9.20 -2.39 2.67
N ASN A 19 9.15 -1.08 2.39
CA ASN A 19 10.01 -0.08 3.03
C ASN A 19 9.75 0.00 4.53
N ALA A 20 8.49 0.13 4.96
CA ALA A 20 8.12 0.17 6.37
C ALA A 20 8.57 -1.09 7.13
N ARG A 21 8.42 -2.26 6.49
CA ARG A 21 8.93 -3.53 7.02
C ARG A 21 10.45 -3.51 7.16
N ASP A 22 11.16 -3.03 6.15
CA ASP A 22 12.62 -2.99 6.15
C ASP A 22 13.17 -2.04 7.21
N GLU A 23 12.54 -0.89 7.40
CA GLU A 23 12.85 0.04 8.50
C GLU A 23 12.65 -0.63 9.87
N ALA A 24 11.53 -1.32 10.06
CA ALA A 24 11.24 -2.03 11.31
C ALA A 24 12.26 -3.15 11.62
N GLY A 25 12.85 -3.76 10.59
CA GLY A 25 13.86 -4.82 10.73
C GLY A 25 15.31 -4.32 10.69
N ALA A 26 15.56 -3.05 10.33
CA ALA A 26 16.91 -2.55 10.03
C ALA A 26 17.85 -2.65 11.24
N LEU A 27 17.41 -2.18 12.40
CA LEU A 27 18.22 -2.22 13.63
C LEU A 27 18.58 -3.66 14.02
N LYS A 28 17.59 -4.57 14.00
CA LYS A 28 17.79 -5.98 14.33
C LYS A 28 18.73 -6.70 13.37
N ARG A 29 18.74 -6.31 12.09
CA ARG A 29 19.73 -6.80 11.12
C ARG A 29 21.14 -6.38 11.50
N LEU A 30 21.33 -5.11 11.87
CA LEU A 30 22.63 -4.59 12.30
C LEU A 30 23.13 -5.27 13.58
N GLU A 31 22.20 -5.64 14.47
CA GLU A 31 22.49 -6.40 15.70
C GLU A 31 22.73 -7.90 15.45
N GLY A 32 22.64 -8.38 14.20
CA GLY A 32 22.90 -9.77 13.83
C GLY A 32 21.76 -10.74 14.13
N SER A 33 20.52 -10.26 14.28
CA SER A 33 19.35 -11.12 14.49
C SER A 33 19.15 -12.08 13.32
N ALA A 34 18.98 -13.37 13.63
CA ALA A 34 18.64 -14.40 12.65
C ALA A 34 17.25 -14.22 12.04
N ASN A 35 16.33 -13.56 12.76
CA ASN A 35 15.01 -13.16 12.25
C ASN A 35 14.72 -11.70 12.64
N PRO A 36 15.11 -10.73 11.79
CA PRO A 36 14.88 -9.31 12.04
C PRO A 36 13.41 -8.90 12.10
N TYR A 37 12.50 -9.76 11.65
CA TYR A 37 11.07 -9.48 11.57
C TYR A 37 10.24 -10.25 12.59
N SER A 38 10.87 -10.85 13.62
CA SER A 38 10.22 -11.66 14.65
C SER A 38 9.00 -11.01 15.30
N ASP A 39 8.97 -9.67 15.36
CA ASP A 39 7.93 -8.89 16.04
C ASP A 39 6.91 -8.31 15.05
N THR A 40 7.04 -8.64 13.76
CA THR A 40 6.10 -8.20 12.73
C THR A 40 4.88 -9.09 12.77
N THR A 41 3.79 -8.59 13.35
CA THR A 41 2.51 -9.30 13.43
C THR A 41 1.65 -9.00 12.20
N THR A 42 0.61 -9.82 12.01
CA THR A 42 -0.44 -9.55 11.01
C THR A 42 -1.11 -8.20 11.26
N LEU A 43 -1.34 -7.83 12.52
CA LEU A 43 -1.91 -6.54 12.89
C LEU A 43 -0.99 -5.40 12.43
N LYS A 44 0.29 -5.46 12.76
CA LYS A 44 1.28 -4.45 12.34
C LYS A 44 1.39 -4.33 10.83
N SER A 45 1.31 -5.46 10.12
CA SER A 45 1.32 -5.48 8.65
C SER A 45 0.06 -4.85 8.06
N THR A 46 -1.08 -5.00 8.74
CA THR A 46 -2.36 -4.38 8.34
C THR A 46 -2.33 -2.88 8.58
N GLU A 47 -1.75 -2.43 9.69
CA GLU A 47 -1.54 -1.00 10.00
C GLU A 47 -0.68 -0.34 8.92
N TRP A 48 0.46 -0.96 8.54
CA TRP A 48 1.28 -0.43 7.44
C TRP A 48 0.51 -0.32 6.13
N LEU A 49 -0.33 -1.30 5.78
CA LEU A 49 -1.14 -1.22 4.58
C LEU A 49 -2.17 -0.09 4.64
N ALA A 50 -2.79 0.13 5.81
CA ALA A 50 -3.75 1.21 6.03
C ALA A 50 -3.08 2.59 5.94
N ASP A 51 -1.88 2.72 6.50
CA ASP A 51 -1.06 3.94 6.43
C ASP A 51 -0.63 4.21 4.99
N SER A 52 -0.09 3.20 4.28
CA SER A 52 0.27 3.31 2.87
C SER A 52 -0.93 3.75 2.02
N TRP A 53 -2.10 3.12 2.21
CA TRP A 53 -3.32 3.52 1.49
C TRP A 53 -3.71 4.97 1.75
N SER A 54 -3.62 5.41 3.01
CA SER A 54 -3.96 6.79 3.40
C SER A 54 -2.97 7.82 2.83
N ASN A 55 -1.70 7.43 2.70
CA ASN A 55 -0.62 8.25 2.14
C ASN A 55 -0.62 8.28 0.61
N LEU A 56 -1.32 7.35 -0.04
CA LEU A 56 -1.40 7.31 -1.49
C LEU A 56 -2.19 8.51 -2.02
N GLY A 57 -1.46 9.47 -2.56
CA GLY A 57 -2.02 10.71 -3.07
C GLY A 57 -3.06 10.50 -4.18
N ALA A 58 -4.09 11.36 -4.17
CA ALA A 58 -5.17 11.34 -5.15
C ALA A 58 -4.69 11.36 -6.62
N LEU A 59 -3.62 12.10 -6.89
CA LEU A 59 -3.02 12.22 -8.22
C LEU A 59 -2.32 10.92 -8.66
N ALA A 60 -1.67 10.21 -7.74
CA ALA A 60 -1.01 8.93 -8.04
C ALA A 60 -2.04 7.87 -8.40
N ILE A 61 -3.15 7.80 -7.67
CA ILE A 61 -4.29 6.93 -7.98
C ILE A 61 -4.84 7.21 -9.38
N SER A 62 -5.05 8.48 -9.71
CA SER A 62 -5.52 8.90 -11.04
C SER A 62 -4.56 8.50 -12.16
N ASN A 63 -3.24 8.63 -11.93
CA ASN A 63 -2.23 8.24 -12.90
C ASN A 63 -2.22 6.73 -13.10
N TYR A 64 -2.24 5.93 -12.03
CA TYR A 64 -2.25 4.47 -12.14
C TYR A 64 -3.53 3.95 -12.81
N TRP A 65 -4.72 4.42 -12.41
CA TRP A 65 -5.98 4.06 -13.08
C TRP A 65 -6.08 4.53 -14.54
N GLY A 66 -5.39 5.62 -14.90
CA GLY A 66 -5.28 6.05 -16.29
C GLY A 66 -4.61 5.01 -17.20
N HIS A 67 -3.69 4.21 -16.67
CA HIS A 67 -2.94 3.20 -17.45
C HIS A 67 -3.75 1.93 -17.72
N SER A 68 -4.74 1.59 -16.88
CA SER A 68 -5.64 0.46 -17.10
C SER A 68 -6.84 0.77 -18.00
N GLY A 69 -6.95 2.01 -18.52
CA GLY A 69 -8.12 2.47 -19.28
C GLY A 69 -9.39 2.59 -18.42
N GLN A 70 -9.27 2.47 -17.10
CA GLN A 70 -10.36 2.60 -16.15
C GLN A 70 -10.31 4.01 -15.55
N VAL A 71 -10.76 5.00 -16.31
CA VAL A 71 -10.89 6.38 -15.80
C VAL A 71 -12.05 6.41 -14.81
N VAL A 72 -11.76 6.22 -13.53
CA VAL A 72 -12.73 6.46 -12.45
C VAL A 72 -12.56 7.90 -12.00
N ASP A 73 -13.48 8.74 -12.46
CA ASP A 73 -13.66 10.10 -11.94
C ASP A 73 -13.82 10.04 -10.42
N LYS A 74 -12.94 10.73 -9.68
CA LYS A 74 -12.99 10.77 -8.21
C LYS A 74 -14.32 11.31 -7.68
N LEU A 75 -15.03 12.15 -8.45
CA LEU A 75 -16.37 12.64 -8.09
C LEU A 75 -17.45 11.55 -8.16
N LYS A 76 -17.17 10.40 -8.80
CA LYS A 76 -18.09 9.25 -8.86
C LYS A 76 -17.82 8.20 -7.78
N ILE A 77 -16.69 8.25 -7.09
CA ILE A 77 -16.39 7.31 -6.00
C ILE A 77 -17.36 7.54 -4.82
N ASP A 78 -17.70 8.79 -4.51
CA ASP A 78 -18.72 9.13 -3.50
C ASP A 78 -20.11 8.57 -3.85
N SER A 79 -20.41 8.33 -5.14
CA SER A 79 -21.67 7.74 -5.58
C SER A 79 -21.71 6.21 -5.52
N ILE A 80 -20.56 5.55 -5.34
CA ILE A 80 -20.44 4.09 -5.22
C ILE A 80 -20.41 3.66 -3.73
N LEU A 81 -20.00 4.57 -2.84
CA LEU A 81 -19.92 4.34 -1.39
C LEU A 81 -21.20 4.74 -0.63
N ASN A 82 -22.23 5.25 -1.31
CA ASN A 82 -23.57 5.50 -0.77
C ASN A 82 -24.60 4.50 -1.31
#